data_AF-A0A2E3DIW2-F1
#
_entry.id   AF-A0A2E3DIW2-F1
#
_cell.length_a   1.000
_cell.length_b   1.000
_cell.length_c   1.000
_cell.angle_alpha   90.00
_cell.angle_beta   90.00
_cell.angle_gamma   90.00
#
_symmetry.space_group_name_H-M   'P 1'
#
loop_
_entity.id
_entity.type
_entity.pdbx_description
1 polymer ?
#
loop_
_entity_poly.entity_id
_entity_poly.type
_entity_poly.pdbx_seq_one_letter_code
_entity_poly.pdbx_strand_id
1 'polypeptide(L)'
;MNRSITRFALCLIAFLVGAIVALASEPPNRSVKQIDFYSLTAKTQLKLYTESQIIALEIIRPAEGRAIARLSADGKSFGDPQEFILLGATKGQQQGSLSLVEMGVIRTGQKLELGLSNLQASNRLHTLQINRIEISEYR
;
A
#
# COMPACT_ATOMS: atom_id res chain seq x y z
N MET A 1 -49.80 -21.82 23.85
CA MET A 1 -48.73 -21.80 22.82
C MET A 1 -47.94 -20.49 22.95
N ASN A 2 -46.63 -20.60 23.17
CA ASN A 2 -45.77 -19.62 23.87
C ASN A 2 -45.51 -18.29 23.13
N ARG A 3 -46.17 -17.20 23.57
CA ARG A 3 -45.84 -15.79 23.19
C ARG A 3 -44.40 -15.36 23.57
N SER A 4 -43.74 -16.09 24.46
CA SER A 4 -42.36 -15.82 24.87
C SER A 4 -41.34 -16.21 23.79
N ILE A 5 -41.57 -17.33 23.09
CA ILE A 5 -40.64 -17.86 22.08
C ILE A 5 -40.56 -16.97 20.84
N THR A 6 -41.68 -16.35 20.44
CA THR A 6 -41.73 -15.44 19.29
C THR A 6 -40.96 -14.14 19.50
N ARG A 7 -40.88 -13.63 20.74
CA ARG A 7 -40.10 -12.41 21.07
C ARG A 7 -38.60 -12.68 21.06
N PHE A 8 -38.18 -13.82 21.60
CA PHE A 8 -36.78 -14.25 21.55
C PHE A 8 -36.27 -14.47 20.12
N ALA A 9 -37.08 -15.11 19.26
CA ALA A 9 -36.72 -15.33 17.87
C ALA A 9 -36.53 -14.02 17.08
N LEU A 10 -37.39 -13.01 17.34
CA LEU A 10 -37.30 -11.69 16.70
C LEU A 10 -36.04 -10.92 17.13
N CYS A 11 -35.66 -10.98 18.41
CA CYS A 11 -34.42 -10.36 18.90
C CYS A 11 -33.18 -11.05 18.32
N LEU A 12 -33.19 -12.39 18.20
CA LEU A 12 -32.08 -13.14 17.62
C LEU A 12 -31.88 -12.80 16.14
N ILE A 13 -32.97 -12.67 15.37
CA ILE A 13 -32.92 -12.26 13.97
C ILE A 13 -32.40 -10.83 13.84
N ALA A 14 -32.87 -9.90 14.67
CA ALA A 14 -32.37 -8.51 14.67
C ALA A 14 -30.88 -8.42 15.00
N PHE A 15 -30.39 -9.24 15.94
CA PHE A 15 -28.97 -9.33 16.27
C PHE A 15 -28.13 -9.91 15.11
N LEU A 16 -28.63 -10.96 14.45
CA LEU A 16 -27.99 -11.56 13.28
C LEU A 16 -27.91 -10.59 12.10
N VAL A 17 -28.97 -9.81 11.84
CA VAL A 17 -28.95 -8.78 10.78
C VAL A 17 -27.97 -7.66 11.12
N GLY A 18 -27.90 -7.22 12.38
CA GLY A 18 -26.91 -6.22 12.83
C GLY A 18 -25.46 -6.67 12.68
N ALA A 19 -25.16 -7.94 12.95
CA ALA A 19 -23.82 -8.50 12.80
C ALA A 19 -23.33 -8.57 11.35
N ILE A 20 -24.24 -8.78 10.38
CA ILE A 20 -23.88 -8.88 8.96
C ILE A 20 -23.51 -7.49 8.38
N VAL A 21 -24.17 -6.42 8.83
CA VAL A 21 -23.88 -5.05 8.35
C VAL A 21 -22.50 -4.56 8.81
N ALA A 22 -22.07 -4.95 10.02
CA ALA A 22 -20.77 -4.54 10.57
C ALA A 22 -19.56 -5.18 9.83
N LEU A 23 -19.76 -6.32 9.17
CA LEU A 23 -18.70 -7.01 8.40
C LEU A 23 -18.59 -6.51 6.95
N ALA A 24 -19.62 -5.85 6.43
CA ALA A 24 -19.64 -5.32 5.06
C ALA A 24 -19.03 -3.92 4.91
N SER A 25 -18.67 -3.27 6.03
CA SER A 25 -18.19 -1.88 6.05
C SER A 25 -16.67 -1.72 6.08
N GLU A 26 -15.88 -2.78 5.90
CA GLU A 26 -14.43 -2.61 5.73
C GLU A 26 -14.15 -1.86 4.43
N PRO A 27 -13.55 -0.66 4.47
CA PRO A 27 -13.21 0.07 3.27
C PRO A 27 -12.20 -0.77 2.46
N PRO A 28 -12.40 -0.93 1.15
CA PRO A 28 -11.57 -1.80 0.30
C PRO A 28 -10.09 -1.37 0.25
N ASN A 29 -9.80 -0.12 0.65
CA ASN A 29 -8.44 0.41 0.74
C ASN A 29 -8.08 0.64 2.20
N ARG A 30 -7.28 -0.26 2.76
CA ARG A 30 -6.74 -0.10 4.11
C ARG A 30 -5.55 0.86 4.04
N SER A 31 -5.70 2.05 4.65
CA SER A 31 -4.55 2.94 4.85
C SER A 31 -3.61 2.33 5.87
N VAL A 32 -2.32 2.21 5.52
CA VAL A 32 -1.28 1.66 6.40
C VAL A 32 -0.13 2.64 6.58
N LYS A 33 0.54 2.59 7.74
CA LYS A 33 1.69 3.48 8.02
C LYS A 33 3.01 2.92 7.49
N GLN A 34 3.09 1.61 7.34
CA GLN A 34 4.28 0.89 6.95
C GLN A 34 3.90 -0.40 6.24
N ILE A 35 4.68 -0.78 5.23
CA ILE A 35 4.62 -2.07 4.56
C ILE A 35 6.04 -2.63 4.51
N ASP A 36 6.20 -3.89 4.90
CA ASP A 36 7.35 -4.70 4.51
C ASP A 36 7.00 -5.36 3.17
N PHE A 37 7.63 -4.90 2.08
CA PHE A 37 7.25 -5.40 0.76
C PHE A 37 7.79 -6.80 0.45
N TYR A 38 8.68 -7.36 1.26
CA TYR A 38 9.08 -8.77 1.14
C TYR A 38 7.99 -9.72 1.66
N SER A 39 7.08 -9.22 2.50
CA SER A 39 5.92 -9.99 2.98
C SER A 39 4.76 -10.04 1.99
N LEU A 40 4.81 -9.24 0.92
CA LEU A 40 3.73 -9.16 -0.07
C LEU A 40 3.76 -10.31 -1.05
N THR A 41 2.62 -10.60 -1.67
CA THR A 41 2.53 -11.53 -2.79
C THR A 41 2.71 -10.81 -4.13
N ALA A 42 3.09 -11.56 -5.17
CA ALA A 42 2.99 -11.05 -6.53
C ALA A 42 1.54 -10.62 -6.84
N LYS A 43 1.40 -9.63 -7.71
CA LYS A 43 0.16 -8.92 -8.09
C LYS A 43 -0.48 -8.08 -6.99
N THR A 44 0.13 -7.96 -5.81
CA THR A 44 -0.32 -6.99 -4.80
C THR A 44 -0.28 -5.59 -5.40
N GLN A 45 -1.39 -4.85 -5.27
CA GLN A 45 -1.48 -3.48 -5.73
C GLN A 45 -1.33 -2.51 -4.56
N LEU A 46 -0.45 -1.53 -4.74
CA LEU A 46 -0.24 -0.45 -3.79
C LEU A 46 -0.47 0.88 -4.48
N LYS A 47 -1.01 1.86 -3.75
CA LYS A 47 -0.95 3.26 -4.14
C LYS A 47 -0.20 4.04 -3.09
N LEU A 48 0.90 4.65 -3.50
CA LEU A 48 1.70 5.55 -2.67
C LEU A 48 1.34 6.97 -3.06
N TYR A 49 0.89 7.75 -2.09
CA TYR A 49 0.56 9.15 -2.28
C TYR A 49 1.75 9.98 -1.80
N THR A 50 2.14 10.95 -2.61
CA THR A 50 3.07 12.01 -2.23
C THR A 50 2.35 13.36 -2.29
N GLU A 51 3.06 14.45 -2.07
CA GLU A 51 2.46 15.79 -2.13
C GLU A 51 2.03 16.20 -3.55
N SER A 52 2.66 15.63 -4.59
CA SER A 52 2.44 16.05 -5.98
C SER A 52 1.88 14.96 -6.89
N GLN A 53 1.92 13.70 -6.47
CA GLN A 53 1.56 12.59 -7.34
C GLN A 53 1.17 11.32 -6.58
N ILE A 54 0.58 10.40 -7.33
CA ILE A 54 0.23 9.05 -6.92
C ILE A 54 1.11 8.08 -7.73
N ILE A 55 1.73 7.16 -7.02
CA ILE A 55 2.54 6.08 -7.57
C ILE A 55 1.73 4.79 -7.37
N ALA A 56 1.12 4.29 -8.44
CA ALA A 56 0.47 2.99 -8.43
C ALA A 56 1.52 1.91 -8.69
N LEU A 57 1.70 0.99 -7.76
CA LEU A 57 2.64 -0.12 -7.84
C LEU A 57 1.88 -1.44 -7.97
N GLU A 58 2.37 -2.31 -8.83
CA GLU A 58 2.01 -3.73 -8.87
C GLU A 58 3.26 -4.54 -8.57
N ILE A 59 3.25 -5.30 -7.47
CA ILE A 59 4.40 -6.12 -7.08
C ILE A 59 4.52 -7.31 -8.04
N ILE A 60 5.68 -7.48 -8.67
CA ILE A 60 5.90 -8.61 -9.60
C ILE A 60 6.79 -9.69 -8.98
N ARG A 61 7.84 -9.30 -8.24
CA ARG A 61 8.73 -10.23 -7.53
C ARG A 61 9.12 -9.63 -6.17
N PRO A 62 8.36 -9.96 -5.10
CA PRO A 62 8.59 -9.43 -3.76
C PRO A 62 10.02 -9.65 -3.27
N ALA A 63 10.55 -10.87 -3.41
CA ALA A 63 11.90 -11.23 -2.95
C ALA A 63 13.04 -10.42 -3.59
N GLU A 64 12.83 -9.89 -4.81
CA GLU A 64 13.77 -9.02 -5.50
C GLU A 64 13.43 -7.53 -5.35
N GLY A 65 12.34 -7.20 -4.65
CA GLY A 65 11.79 -5.86 -4.57
C GLY A 65 11.25 -5.33 -5.91
N ARG A 66 10.96 -6.18 -6.90
CA ARG A 66 10.54 -5.69 -8.23
C ARG A 66 9.05 -5.36 -8.28
N ALA A 67 8.73 -4.21 -8.85
CA ALA A 67 7.37 -3.73 -9.07
C ALA A 67 7.24 -3.00 -10.41
N ILE A 68 6.04 -3.03 -10.99
CA ILE A 68 5.65 -2.14 -12.08
C ILE A 68 5.01 -0.90 -11.46
N ALA A 69 5.54 0.27 -11.76
CA ALA A 69 4.99 1.54 -11.32
C ALA A 69 4.30 2.29 -12.47
N ARG A 70 3.22 2.99 -12.15
CA ARG A 70 2.60 4.01 -12.99
C ARG A 70 2.42 5.28 -12.18
N LEU A 71 2.75 6.42 -12.78
CA LEU A 71 2.67 7.72 -12.12
C LEU A 71 1.41 8.47 -12.56
N SER A 72 0.79 9.18 -11.64
CA SER A 72 -0.38 10.03 -11.91
C SER A 72 -0.33 11.30 -11.07
N ALA A 73 -0.56 12.46 -11.68
CA ALA A 73 -0.65 13.72 -10.95
C ALA A 73 -2.06 13.97 -10.36
N ASP A 74 -3.09 13.38 -10.94
CA ASP A 74 -4.51 13.63 -10.64
C ASP A 74 -5.25 12.43 -10.04
N GLY A 75 -4.60 11.25 -10.01
CA GLY A 75 -5.20 9.98 -9.59
C GLY A 75 -6.18 9.36 -10.58
N LYS A 76 -6.35 9.96 -11.76
CA LYS A 76 -7.29 9.53 -12.80
C LYS A 76 -6.54 9.01 -14.02
N SER A 77 -5.56 9.77 -14.50
CA SER A 77 -4.75 9.44 -15.66
C SER A 77 -3.38 8.94 -15.19
N PHE A 78 -3.05 7.71 -15.58
CA PHE A 78 -1.77 7.09 -15.26
C PHE A 78 -0.91 7.02 -16.51
N GLY A 79 0.37 7.39 -16.37
CA GLY A 79 1.35 7.26 -17.43
C GLY A 79 1.73 5.81 -17.73
N ASP A 80 2.71 5.66 -18.62
CA ASP A 80 3.19 4.35 -19.05
C ASP A 80 3.77 3.53 -17.89
N PRO A 81 3.57 2.20 -17.90
CA PRO A 81 4.15 1.32 -16.89
C PRO A 81 5.67 1.26 -17.03
N GLN A 82 6.37 1.37 -15.89
CA GLN A 82 7.81 1.23 -15.81
C GLN A 82 8.19 0.29 -14.67
N GLU A 83 9.14 -0.60 -14.91
CA GLU A 83 9.66 -1.50 -13.88
C GLU A 83 10.68 -0.78 -12.99
N PHE A 84 10.52 -0.94 -11.68
CA PHE A 84 11.43 -0.45 -10.65
C PHE A 84 11.84 -1.58 -9.71
N ILE A 85 13.02 -1.41 -9.12
CA ILE A 85 13.45 -2.17 -7.95
C ILE A 85 13.22 -1.28 -6.73
N LEU A 86 12.35 -1.70 -5.82
CA LEU A 86 12.12 -1.07 -4.53
C LEU A 86 13.28 -1.41 -3.60
N LEU A 87 13.95 -0.39 -3.02
CA LEU A 87 15.03 -0.62 -2.07
C LEU A 87 14.51 -0.51 -0.64
N GLY A 88 13.99 0.65 -0.27
CA GLY A 88 13.56 0.88 1.10
C GLY A 88 13.26 2.33 1.45
N ALA A 89 12.84 2.55 2.68
CA ALA A 89 12.41 3.84 3.15
C ALA A 89 13.60 4.66 3.64
N THR A 90 13.63 5.96 3.33
CA THR A 90 14.75 6.84 3.64
C THR A 90 14.29 8.26 3.95
N LYS A 91 15.09 8.99 4.73
CA LYS A 91 14.95 10.45 4.88
C LYS A 91 15.58 11.21 3.69
N GLY A 92 16.24 10.51 2.76
CA GLY A 92 17.06 11.09 1.71
C GLY A 92 18.51 11.29 2.18
N GLN A 93 19.25 12.16 1.49
CA GLN A 93 20.64 12.44 1.87
C GLN A 93 20.73 13.04 3.28
N GLN A 94 21.59 12.45 4.11
CA GLN A 94 21.98 13.02 5.40
C GLN A 94 23.30 13.79 5.25
N GLN A 95 23.65 14.62 6.23
CA GLN A 95 24.92 15.37 6.23
C GLN A 95 26.10 14.41 6.02
N GLY A 96 26.92 14.67 5.00
CA GLY A 96 28.08 13.83 4.66
C GLY A 96 27.86 12.79 3.55
N SER A 97 26.86 12.99 2.67
CA SER A 97 26.61 12.20 1.45
C SER A 97 26.11 10.77 1.65
N LEU A 98 25.95 10.31 2.89
CA LEU A 98 25.40 8.99 3.21
C LEU A 98 23.88 9.08 3.37
N SER A 99 23.16 8.26 2.62
CA SER A 99 21.72 8.03 2.79
C SER A 99 21.54 6.75 3.59
N LEU A 100 20.86 6.82 4.74
CA LEU A 100 20.43 5.63 5.46
C LEU A 100 19.10 5.16 4.86
N VAL A 101 19.06 3.89 4.47
CA VAL A 101 17.89 3.26 3.85
C VAL A 101 17.47 2.07 4.71
N GLU A 102 16.23 2.08 5.17
CA GLU A 102 15.57 0.94 5.81
C GLU A 102 15.08 0.01 4.69
N MET A 103 15.91 -0.98 4.35
CA MET A 103 15.66 -1.90 3.24
C MET A 103 14.39 -2.72 3.44
N GLY A 104 13.65 -3.00 2.36
CA GLY A 104 12.43 -3.81 2.41
C GLY A 104 11.18 -3.07 2.86
N VAL A 105 11.31 -1.80 3.26
CA VAL A 105 10.23 -1.07 3.91
C VAL A 105 9.73 0.09 3.04
N ILE A 106 8.41 0.26 2.99
CA ILE A 106 7.75 1.49 2.56
C ILE A 106 7.09 2.09 3.79
N ARG A 107 7.29 3.39 4.04
CA ARG A 107 6.82 4.04 5.28
C ARG A 107 6.27 5.44 5.00
N THR A 108 5.12 5.76 5.57
CA THR A 108 4.59 7.13 5.58
C THR A 108 5.53 8.05 6.35
N GLY A 109 5.71 9.27 5.86
CA GLY A 109 6.65 10.24 6.44
C GLY A 109 8.09 10.10 5.93
N GLN A 110 8.36 9.14 5.04
CA GLN A 110 9.67 8.92 4.43
C GLN A 110 9.59 8.92 2.90
N LYS A 111 10.73 9.12 2.25
CA LYS A 111 10.91 8.88 0.82
C LYS A 111 11.14 7.39 0.59
N LEU A 112 10.83 6.92 -0.60
CA LEU A 112 11.19 5.57 -1.04
C LEU A 112 12.36 5.66 -2.00
N GLU A 113 13.41 4.88 -1.75
CA GLU A 113 14.51 4.69 -2.68
C GLU A 113 14.17 3.60 -3.69
N LEU A 114 14.37 3.92 -4.96
CA LEU A 114 14.03 3.10 -6.12
C LEU A 114 15.25 2.95 -7.02
N GLY A 115 15.41 1.79 -7.66
CA GLY A 115 16.36 1.55 -8.74
C GLY A 115 15.64 1.47 -10.09
N LEU A 116 16.09 2.26 -11.06
CA LEU A 116 15.68 2.15 -12.47
C LEU A 116 16.43 0.99 -13.12
N SER A 117 15.72 -0.10 -13.43
CA SER A 117 16.23 -1.31 -14.09
C SER A 117 17.31 -2.11 -13.33
N ASN A 118 18.22 -1.45 -12.59
CA ASN A 118 19.30 -2.03 -11.80
C ASN A 118 19.57 -1.23 -10.51
N LEU A 119 20.53 -1.70 -9.70
CA LEU A 119 20.86 -1.14 -8.37
C LEU A 119 22.08 -0.19 -8.36
N GLN A 120 22.64 0.15 -9.52
CA GLN A 120 23.77 1.07 -9.63
C GLN A 120 23.36 2.44 -9.08
N ALA A 121 24.27 3.10 -8.35
CA ALA A 121 23.98 4.37 -7.66
C ALA A 121 23.45 5.46 -8.62
N SER A 122 23.93 5.49 -9.87
CA SER A 122 23.47 6.44 -10.90
C SER A 122 22.02 6.25 -11.33
N ASN A 123 21.47 5.05 -11.12
CA ASN A 123 20.10 4.69 -11.50
C ASN A 123 19.16 4.72 -10.30
N ARG A 124 19.63 5.22 -9.15
CA ARG A 124 18.81 5.34 -7.95
C ARG A 124 18.07 6.66 -7.93
N LEU A 125 16.80 6.58 -7.58
CA LEU A 125 15.92 7.72 -7.45
C LEU A 125 15.27 7.70 -6.06
N HIS A 126 14.94 8.89 -5.58
CA HIS A 126 14.11 9.05 -4.39
C HIS A 126 12.76 9.62 -4.79
N THR A 127 11.68 9.05 -4.26
CA THR A 127 10.37 9.68 -4.34
C THR A 127 10.36 10.97 -3.51
N LEU A 128 9.33 11.78 -3.71
CA LEU A 128 8.89 12.70 -2.65
C LEU A 128 8.41 11.91 -1.43
N GLN A 129 8.28 12.60 -0.30
CA GLN A 129 7.82 11.98 0.94
C GLN A 129 6.43 11.38 0.76
N ILE A 130 6.28 10.12 1.18
CA ILE A 130 5.02 9.40 1.12
C ILE A 130 4.13 9.88 2.27
N ASN A 131 2.94 10.38 1.97
CA ASN A 131 1.99 10.87 2.96
C ASN A 131 0.88 9.84 3.26
N ARG A 132 0.56 8.96 2.32
CA ARG A 132 -0.41 7.87 2.50
C ARG A 132 -0.03 6.64 1.68
N ILE A 133 -0.34 5.47 2.22
CA ILE A 133 -0.17 4.17 1.55
C ILE A 133 -1.51 3.47 1.58
N GLU A 134 -2.01 3.08 0.41
CA GLU A 134 -3.18 2.22 0.26
C GLU A 134 -2.73 0.88 -0.31
N ILE A 135 -3.22 -0.21 0.27
CA ILE A 135 -3.02 -1.57 -0.23
C ILE A 135 -4.37 -2.14 -0.66
N SER A 136 -4.37 -2.76 -1.83
CA SER A 136 -5.48 -3.54 -2.36
C SER A 136 -4.94 -4.93 -2.68
N GLU A 137 -5.37 -5.92 -1.89
CA GLU A 137 -5.06 -7.33 -2.18
C GLU A 137 -6.03 -7.83 -3.25
N TYR A 138 -5.50 -8.52 -4.26
CA TYR A 138 -6.34 -9.27 -5.19
C TYR A 138 -6.77 -10.57 -4.48
N ARG A 139 -8.02 -10.65 -4.04
CA ARG A 139 -8.63 -11.90 -3.53
C ARG A 139 -8.85 -12.90 -4.66
#